data_AF-A0A520IPD6-F1
#
_entry.id   AF-A0A520IPD6-F1
#
_cell.length_a   1.000
_cell.length_b   1.000
_cell.length_c   1.000
_cell.angle_alpha   90.00
_cell.angle_beta   90.00
_cell.angle_gamma   90.00
#
_symmetry.space_group_name_H-M   'P 1'
#
loop_
_entity.id
_entity.type
_entity.pdbx_description
1 polymer ?
#
loop_
_entity_poly.entity_id
_entity_poly.type
_entity_poly.pdbx_seq_one_letter_code
_entity_poly.pdbx_strand_id
1 'polypeptide(L)' 'VKLVEDLNLANEKTLLVLPAANNNVYLSSRNLKRAKVVTADQLNTYDVLNAGKLLLTTGSVKTLEEAFAK' A
#
# COMPACT_ATOMS: atom_id res chain seq x y z
N VAL A 1 6.78 -10.02 -12.11
CA VAL A 1 5.61 -9.13 -12.13
C VAL A 1 4.40 -10.00 -12.42
N LYS A 2 3.81 -10.64 -11.41
CA LYS A 2 2.63 -11.50 -11.58
C LYS A 2 1.47 -10.95 -10.76
N LEU A 3 1.74 -10.62 -9.49
CA LEU A 3 0.78 -9.98 -8.57
C LEU A 3 0.03 -8.77 -9.15
N VAL A 4 0.70 -7.88 -9.89
CA VAL A 4 0.08 -6.68 -10.48
C VAL A 4 -0.78 -7.00 -11.71
N GLU A 5 -0.40 -8.03 -12.47
CA GLU A 5 -1.18 -8.56 -13.61
C GLU A 5 -2.40 -9.34 -13.11
N ASP A 6 -2.19 -10.23 -12.12
CA ASP A 6 -3.21 -11.08 -11.53
C ASP A 6 -4.32 -10.26 -10.84
N LEU A 7 -3.98 -9.10 -10.29
CA LEU A 7 -4.92 -8.17 -9.67
C LEU A 7 -5.46 -7.10 -10.63
N ASN A 8 -5.04 -7.13 -11.90
CA ASN A 8 -5.41 -6.17 -12.94
C ASN A 8 -5.13 -4.69 -12.55
N LEU A 9 -4.00 -4.46 -11.88
CA LEU A 9 -3.57 -3.17 -11.33
C LEU A 9 -2.52 -2.47 -12.20
N ALA A 10 -2.21 -3.03 -13.37
CA ALA A 10 -1.08 -2.61 -14.20
C ALA A 10 -1.15 -1.14 -14.65
N ASN A 11 -2.34 -0.58 -14.79
CA ASN A 11 -2.52 0.77 -15.30
C ASN A 11 -2.82 1.84 -14.24
N GLU A 12 -3.19 1.47 -13.02
CA GLU A 12 -3.63 2.42 -12.01
C GLU A 12 -2.56 2.70 -10.95
N LYS A 13 -2.67 3.88 -10.32
CA LYS A 13 -1.83 4.23 -9.17
C LYS A 13 -2.27 3.36 -7.98
N THR A 14 -1.35 2.57 -7.45
CA THR A 14 -1.63 1.66 -6.35
C THR A 14 -0.90 2.10 -5.09
N LEU A 15 -1.61 2.06 -3.96
CA LEU A 15 -1.02 2.25 -2.64
C LEU A 15 -1.14 0.95 -1.86
N LEU A 16 -0.01 0.36 -1.49
CA LEU A 16 0.06 -0.85 -0.68
C LEU A 16 0.45 -0.47 0.75
N VAL A 17 -0.43 -0.79 1.71
CA VAL A 17 -0.23 -0.51 3.13
C VAL A 17 0.20 -1.78 3.87
N LEU A 18 1.38 -1.71 4.48
CA LEU A 18 1.97 -2.78 5.28
C LEU A 18 1.88 -2.45 6.77
N PRO A 19 1.77 -3.46 7.65
CA PRO A 19 1.78 -3.24 9.09
C PRO A 19 3.20 -2.96 9.62
N ALA A 20 4.22 -3.47 8.94
CA ALA A 20 5.62 -3.31 9.31
C ALA A 20 6.49 -3.13 8.05
N ALA A 21 7.60 -2.42 8.19
CA ALA A 21 8.54 -2.19 7.09
C ALA A 21 9.17 -3.52 6.66
N ASN A 22 8.92 -3.92 5.40
CA ASN A 22 9.59 -5.06 4.78
C ASN A 22 10.44 -4.57 3.62
N ASN A 23 11.77 -4.66 3.78
CA ASN A 23 12.74 -4.19 2.78
C ASN A 23 12.58 -4.89 1.43
N ASN A 24 12.21 -6.17 1.38
CA ASN A 24 12.07 -6.89 0.12
C ASN A 24 10.89 -6.35 -0.69
N VAL A 25 9.76 -6.08 -0.02
CA VAL A 25 8.56 -5.52 -0.66
C VAL A 25 8.80 -4.06 -1.04
N TYR A 26 9.44 -3.29 -0.16
CA TYR A 26 9.80 -1.91 -0.43
C TYR A 26 10.74 -1.78 -1.64
N LEU A 27 11.84 -2.54 -1.68
CA LEU A 27 12.79 -2.54 -2.80
C LEU A 27 12.16 -3.02 -4.10
N SER A 28 11.29 -4.05 -4.04
CA SER A 28 10.57 -4.55 -5.22
C SER A 28 9.57 -3.54 -5.76
N SER A 29 8.92 -2.78 -4.88
CA SER A 29 7.93 -1.76 -5.27
C SER A 29 8.57 -0.58 -6.00
N ARG A 30 9.83 -0.26 -5.72
CA ARG A 30 10.57 0.81 -6.41
C ARG A 30 10.72 0.56 -7.92
N ASN A 31 10.65 -0.69 -8.34
CA ASN A 31 10.68 -1.04 -9.76
C ASN A 31 9.37 -0.68 -10.50
N LEU A 32 8.29 -0.42 -9.76
CA LEU A 32 6.96 -0.16 -10.30
C LEU A 32 6.64 1.34 -10.16
N LYS A 33 6.73 2.08 -11.28
CA LYS A 33 6.53 3.55 -11.32
C LYS A 33 5.17 4.04 -10.77
N ARG A 34 4.16 3.16 -10.73
CA ARG A 34 2.79 3.47 -10.31
C ARG A 34 2.38 2.80 -9.00
N ALA A 35 3.28 2.08 -8.33
CA ALA A 35 3.00 1.45 -7.04
C ALA A 35 3.80 2.15 -5.95
N LYS A 36 3.12 2.62 -4.90
CA LYS A 36 3.73 3.17 -3.70
C LYS A 36 3.45 2.23 -2.54
N VAL A 37 4.48 1.94 -1.76
CA VAL A 37 4.38 1.15 -0.53
C VAL A 37 4.57 2.09 0.65
N VAL A 38 3.65 2.02 1.60
CA VAL A 38 3.69 2.78 2.86
C VAL A 38 3.42 1.84 4.03
N THR A 39 3.96 2.18 5.20
CA THR A 39 3.57 1.53 6.45
C THR A 39 2.32 2.19 7.02
N ALA A 40 1.56 1.46 7.84
CA ALA A 40 0.37 2.00 8.51
C ALA A 40 0.69 3.28 9.31
N ASP A 41 1.85 3.34 9.96
CA ASP A 41 2.32 4.50 10.73
C ASP A 41 2.62 5.74 9.88
N GLN A 42 2.93 5.56 8.60
CA GLN A 42 3.30 6.64 7.68
C GLN A 42 2.19 6.95 6.67
N LEU A 43 0.98 6.47 6.92
CA LEU A 43 -0.14 6.67 6.03
C LEU A 43 -0.64 8.12 6.11
N ASN A 44 -0.62 8.81 4.97
CA ASN A 44 -1.11 10.18 4.84
C ASN A 44 -2.40 10.24 4.01
N THR A 45 -3.29 11.18 4.33
CA THR A 45 -4.55 11.41 3.58
C THR A 45 -4.30 11.75 2.11
N TYR A 46 -3.19 12.46 1.81
CA TYR A 46 -2.78 12.76 0.45
C TYR A 46 -2.42 11.51 -0.34
N ASP A 47 -1.77 10.54 0.31
CA ASP A 47 -1.37 9.29 -0.35
C ASP A 47 -2.60 8.44 -0.67
N VAL A 48 -3.61 8.46 0.20
CA VAL A 48 -4.90 7.81 -0.03
C VAL A 48 -5.65 8.47 -1.19
N LEU A 49 -5.72 9.81 -1.24
CA LEU A 49 -6.39 10.55 -2.33
C LEU A 49 -5.69 10.40 -3.69
N ASN A 50 -4.36 10.28 -3.69
CA ASN A 50 -3.59 10.10 -4.92
C ASN A 50 -3.61 8.65 -5.43
N ALA A 51 -4.07 7.69 -4.62
CA ALA A 51 -4.16 6.29 -5.00
C ALA A 51 -5.45 6.03 -5.80
N GLY A 52 -5.33 5.36 -6.95
CA GLY A 52 -6.47 4.84 -7.71
C GLY A 52 -7.01 3.55 -7.11
N LYS A 53 -6.12 2.68 -6.60
CA LYS A 53 -6.50 1.48 -5.83
C LYS A 53 -5.71 1.38 -4.54
N LEU A 54 -6.41 1.01 -3.48
CA LEU A 54 -5.85 0.78 -2.15
C LEU A 54 -5.72 -0.72 -1.90
N LEU A 55 -4.52 -1.18 -1.54
CA LEU A 55 -4.25 -2.55 -1.13
C LEU A 55 -3.85 -2.57 0.34
N LEU A 56 -4.75 -3.08 1.17
CA LEU A 56 -4.56 -3.20 2.61
C LEU A 56 -4.20 -4.65 2.95
N THR A 57 -3.20 -4.82 3.79
CA THR A 57 -2.92 -6.12 4.41
C THR A 57 -3.74 -6.27 5.69
N THR A 58 -4.15 -7.49 6.05
CA THR A 58 -4.98 -7.72 7.25
C THR A 58 -4.34 -7.17 8.53
N GLY A 59 -3.00 -7.20 8.62
CA GLY A 59 -2.28 -6.58 9.74
C GLY A 59 -2.39 -5.06 9.76
N SER A 60 -2.36 -4.41 8.59
CA SER A 60 -2.49 -2.95 8.49
C SER A 60 -3.89 -2.44 8.82
N VAL A 61 -4.93 -3.25 8.58
CA VAL A 61 -6.32 -2.87 8.91
C VAL A 61 -6.49 -2.73 10.43
N LYS A 62 -5.97 -3.68 11.21
CA LYS A 62 -6.04 -3.62 12.68
C LYS A 62 -5.34 -2.38 13.25
N THR A 63 -4.14 -2.09 12.75
CA THR A 63 -3.39 -0.90 13.18
C THR A 63 -4.10 0.40 12.78
N LEU A 64 -4.78 0.43 11.64
CA LEU A 64 -5.60 1.58 11.23
C LEU A 64 -6.84 1.72 12.09
N GLU A 65 -7.56 0.63 12.36
CA GLU A 65 -8.73 0.64 13.24
C GLU A 65 -8.35 1.16 14.63
N GLU A 66 -7.26 0.68 15.23
CA GLU A 66 -6.77 1.18 16.52
C GLU A 66 -6.37 2.67 16.47
N ALA A 67 -5.81 3.14 15.36
CA ALA A 67 -5.41 4.54 15.18
C ALA A 67 -6.60 5.49 14.98
N PHE A 68 -7.68 5.04 14.32
CA PHE A 68 -8.85 5.84 13.96
C PHE A 68 -10.10 5.58 14.81
N ALA A 69 -10.11 4.55 15.68
CA ALA A 69 -11.25 4.24 16.57
C ALA A 69 -11.36 5.18 17.79
N LYS A 70 -10.94 6.44 17.65
CA LYS A 70 -11.12 7.49 18.66
C LYS A 70 -12.16 8.50 18.22
#